data_AF-A0A930TTQ7-F1
#
_entry.id   AF-A0A930TTQ7-F1
#
_cell.length_a   1.000
_cell.length_b   1.000
_cell.length_c   1.000
_cell.angle_alpha   90.00
_cell.angle_beta   90.00
_cell.angle_gamma   90.00
#
_symmetry.space_group_name_H-M   'P 1'
#
loop_
_entity.id
_entity.type
_entity.pdbx_description
1 polymer ?
#
loop_
_entity_poly.entity_id
_entity_poly.type
_entity_poly.pdbx_seq_one_letter_code
_entity_poly.pdbx_strand_id
1 'polypeptide(L)'
;METTIKTATGSAQANLIFDANGNRKVDDGEIVETAFSSFSSGSVVTLPEGQYYLQVQPRFMSDRLEYDLKMVAKPNPGNLGKQGGGDSLKKPRAIGTLDRLKAGTFVGKDYIGTLDEADGFKFNLKDISSVEMLLEGQGSTQAELIFDANRTQQANR
;
A
#
# COMPACT_ATOMS: atom_id res chain seq x y z
N MET A 1 -4.97 0.24 7.58
CA MET A 1 -5.25 -0.35 8.91
C MET A 1 -6.45 0.38 9.49
N GLU A 2 -7.40 -0.37 10.06
CA GLU A 2 -8.51 0.21 10.82
C GLU A 2 -8.30 -0.06 12.31
N THR A 3 -8.45 0.98 13.13
CA THR A 3 -8.31 0.91 14.60
C THR A 3 -9.56 1.44 15.27
N THR A 4 -10.20 0.64 16.11
CA THR A 4 -11.34 1.08 16.94
C THR A 4 -11.06 0.80 18.41
N ILE A 5 -11.34 1.80 19.24
CA ILE A 5 -11.25 1.69 20.70
C ILE A 5 -12.63 1.97 21.26
N LYS A 6 -13.16 0.99 22.00
CA LYS A 6 -14.39 1.16 22.75
C LYS A 6 -14.07 1.21 24.22
N THR A 7 -14.65 2.17 24.93
CA THR A 7 -14.43 2.35 26.37
C THR A 7 -15.73 2.12 27.12
N ALA A 8 -15.65 1.42 28.25
CA ALA A 8 -16.79 1.25 29.15
C ALA A 8 -16.91 2.43 30.13
N THR A 9 -15.79 3.09 30.45
CA THR A 9 -15.70 4.24 31.35
C THR A 9 -14.62 5.21 30.84
N GLY A 10 -14.88 6.53 30.84
CA GLY A 10 -13.89 7.55 30.48
C GLY A 10 -13.58 7.69 28.97
N SER A 11 -12.63 8.57 28.64
CA SER A 11 -12.13 8.80 27.27
C SER A 11 -10.73 8.24 27.09
N ALA A 12 -10.48 7.51 26.01
CA ALA A 12 -9.17 7.01 25.64
C ALA A 12 -8.58 7.78 24.46
N GLN A 13 -7.26 7.82 24.42
CA GLN A 13 -6.47 8.18 23.25
C GLN A 13 -5.59 6.98 22.89
N ALA A 14 -5.40 6.75 21.59
CA ALA A 14 -4.32 5.90 21.11
C ALA A 14 -3.47 6.59 20.07
N ASN A 15 -2.17 6.39 20.17
CA ASN A 15 -1.19 6.83 19.20
C ASN A 15 -0.62 5.60 18.50
N LEU A 16 -0.68 5.59 17.16
CA LEU A 16 0.07 4.68 16.33
C LEU A 16 1.45 5.28 16.08
N ILE A 17 2.49 4.51 16.33
CA ILE A 17 3.88 4.99 16.38
C ILE A 17 4.73 4.14 15.44
N PHE A 18 5.57 4.78 14.64
CA PHE A 18 6.62 4.15 13.85
C PHE A 18 7.98 4.52 14.43
N ASP A 19 8.66 3.56 15.05
CA ASP A 19 10.01 3.74 15.62
C ASP A 19 11.02 3.79 14.47
N ALA A 20 11.20 4.99 13.91
CA ALA A 20 11.99 5.19 12.70
C ALA A 20 13.49 5.04 12.97
N ASN A 21 13.92 5.26 14.21
CA ASN A 21 15.33 5.25 14.59
C ASN A 21 15.74 3.97 15.37
N GLY A 22 14.78 3.10 15.70
CA GLY A 22 14.98 1.81 16.36
C GLY A 22 15.37 1.90 17.83
N ASN A 23 15.14 3.05 18.49
CA ASN A 23 15.59 3.29 19.86
C ASN A 23 14.58 2.84 20.93
N ARG A 24 13.39 2.37 20.52
CA ARG A 24 12.28 1.91 21.37
C ARG A 24 11.76 2.97 22.34
N LYS A 25 11.93 4.24 22.02
CA LYS A 25 11.30 5.38 22.67
C LYS A 25 10.32 6.00 21.68
N VAL A 26 9.42 6.83 22.20
CA VAL A 26 8.54 7.63 21.35
C VAL A 26 9.19 9.00 21.23
N ASP A 27 9.65 9.33 20.03
CA ASP A 27 10.25 10.60 19.69
C ASP A 27 9.30 11.49 18.89
N ASP A 28 9.61 12.79 18.85
CA ASP A 28 8.87 13.76 18.05
C ASP A 28 8.92 13.37 16.57
N GLY A 29 7.74 13.25 15.94
CA GLY A 29 7.58 12.84 14.55
C GLY A 29 7.36 11.35 14.32
N GLU A 30 7.39 10.52 15.37
CA GLU A 30 7.13 9.07 15.26
C GLU A 30 5.65 8.70 15.38
N ILE A 31 4.82 9.60 15.90
CA ILE A 31 3.37 9.41 15.93
C ILE A 31 2.83 9.59 14.51
N VAL A 32 2.35 8.49 13.93
CA VAL A 32 1.80 8.42 12.57
C VAL A 32 0.31 8.77 12.54
N GLU A 33 -0.41 8.40 13.60
CA GLU A 33 -1.87 8.60 13.69
C GLU A 33 -2.30 8.67 15.16
N THR A 34 -3.32 9.48 15.46
CA THR A 34 -3.95 9.55 16.78
C THR A 34 -5.45 9.29 16.68
N ALA A 35 -5.93 8.28 17.40
CA ALA A 35 -7.35 7.94 17.51
C ALA A 35 -7.87 8.22 18.92
N PHE A 36 -9.17 8.51 19.04
CA PHE A 36 -9.83 8.71 20.35
C PHE A 36 -11.08 7.84 20.45
N SER A 37 -11.38 7.35 21.66
CA SER A 37 -12.57 6.51 21.88
C SER A 37 -13.90 7.25 21.72
N SER A 38 -13.88 8.58 21.72
CA SER A 38 -15.03 9.42 21.41
C SER A 38 -15.44 9.39 19.93
N PHE A 39 -14.56 8.90 19.04
CA PHE A 39 -14.91 8.66 17.65
C PHE A 39 -15.52 7.26 17.53
N SER A 40 -16.83 7.21 17.25
CA SER A 40 -17.56 5.96 16.99
C SER A 40 -17.11 5.27 15.69
N SER A 41 -16.39 6.00 14.84
CA SER A 41 -15.75 5.53 13.61
C SER A 41 -14.27 5.31 13.89
N GLY A 42 -13.76 4.10 13.64
CA GLY A 42 -12.33 3.84 13.75
C GLY A 42 -11.48 4.74 12.85
N SER A 43 -10.22 4.98 13.20
CA SER A 43 -9.29 5.65 12.29
C SER A 43 -8.81 4.67 11.21
N VAL A 44 -8.76 5.14 9.97
CA VAL A 44 -8.27 4.38 8.81
C VAL A 44 -7.03 5.07 8.27
N VAL A 45 -5.88 4.42 8.42
CA VAL A 45 -4.59 4.92 7.91
C VAL A 45 -3.94 3.87 7.03
N THR A 46 -3.41 4.27 5.87
CA THR A 46 -2.61 3.38 5.01
C THR A 46 -1.16 3.50 5.43
N LEU A 47 -0.51 2.37 5.71
CA LEU A 47 0.83 2.30 6.28
C LEU A 47 1.73 1.46 5.37
N PRO A 48 2.98 1.86 5.10
CA PRO A 48 3.96 1.00 4.46
C PRO A 48 4.32 -0.20 5.36
N GLU A 49 4.96 -1.21 4.77
CA GLU A 49 5.50 -2.32 5.57
C GLU A 49 6.50 -1.81 6.62
N GLY A 50 6.42 -2.36 7.82
CA GLY A 50 7.21 -1.87 8.94
C GLY A 50 6.71 -2.40 10.27
N GLN A 51 7.49 -2.12 11.31
CA GLN A 51 7.09 -2.38 12.70
C GLN A 51 6.47 -1.12 13.27
N TYR A 52 5.29 -1.28 13.87
CA TYR A 52 4.56 -0.18 14.48
C TYR A 52 4.19 -0.56 15.92
N TYR A 53 4.10 0.46 16.76
CA TYR A 53 3.67 0.34 18.15
C TYR A 53 2.33 1.07 18.32
N LEU A 54 1.50 0.55 19.23
CA LEU A 54 0.27 1.22 19.64
C LEU A 54 0.37 1.57 21.12
N GLN A 55 0.27 2.86 21.43
CA GLN A 55 0.16 3.35 22.81
C GLN A 55 -1.29 3.72 23.09
N VAL A 56 -1.92 3.11 24.11
CA VAL A 56 -3.26 3.47 24.58
C VAL A 56 -3.13 4.10 25.96
N GLN A 57 -3.74 5.27 26.16
CA GLN A 57 -3.70 5.99 27.42
C GLN A 57 -5.03 6.68 27.73
N PRO A 58 -5.37 6.90 29.01
CA PRO A 58 -6.51 7.74 29.35
C PRO A 58 -6.26 9.16 28.85
N ARG A 59 -7.32 9.82 28.36
CA ARG A 59 -7.23 11.20 27.88
C ARG A 59 -6.93 12.17 29.02
N PHE A 60 -7.47 11.88 30.20
CA PHE A 60 -7.22 12.62 31.42
C PHE A 60 -6.66 11.67 32.48
N MET A 61 -5.62 12.09 33.21
CA MET A 61 -4.93 11.24 34.19
C MET A 61 -5.83 10.81 35.37
N SER A 62 -6.97 11.49 35.57
CA SER A 62 -7.99 11.12 36.55
C SER A 62 -8.91 9.99 36.08
N ASP A 63 -8.91 9.64 34.79
CA ASP A 63 -9.78 8.61 34.24
C ASP A 63 -9.19 7.23 34.50
N ARG A 64 -10.04 6.32 34.97
CA ARG A 64 -9.77 4.89 34.94
C ARG A 64 -10.50 4.28 33.74
N LEU A 65 -9.75 3.54 32.93
CA LEU A 65 -10.21 3.09 31.63
C LEU A 65 -10.18 1.56 31.55
N GLU A 66 -11.35 0.98 31.28
CA GLU A 66 -11.47 -0.36 30.71
C GLU A 66 -11.81 -0.20 29.21
N TYR A 67 -11.09 -0.92 28.35
CA TYR A 67 -11.22 -0.78 26.91
C TYR A 67 -11.17 -2.12 26.18
N ASP A 68 -11.93 -2.18 25.09
CA ASP A 68 -11.81 -3.21 24.06
C ASP A 68 -11.08 -2.60 22.86
N LEU A 69 -10.01 -3.27 22.43
CA LEU A 69 -9.22 -2.89 21.26
C LEU A 69 -9.48 -3.84 20.11
N LYS A 70 -9.88 -3.29 18.96
CA LYS A 70 -9.95 -4.02 17.70
C LYS A 70 -9.06 -3.34 16.66
N MET A 71 -8.14 -4.13 16.12
CA MET A 71 -7.24 -3.72 15.03
C MET A 71 -7.46 -4.66 13.85
N VAL A 72 -7.64 -4.09 12.66
CA VAL A 72 -7.76 -4.87 11.43
C VAL A 72 -6.78 -4.32 10.39
N ALA A 73 -5.80 -5.14 10.03
CA ALA A 73 -5.00 -4.89 8.84
C ALA A 73 -5.80 -5.35 7.61
N LYS A 74 -6.23 -4.40 6.79
CA LYS A 74 -6.77 -4.68 5.45
C LYS A 74 -5.62 -4.54 4.46
N PRO A 75 -5.29 -5.57 3.65
CA PRO A 75 -4.31 -5.43 2.59
C PRO A 75 -4.69 -4.27 1.67
N ASN A 76 -3.75 -3.35 1.45
CA ASN A 76 -3.88 -2.38 0.37
C ASN A 76 -3.66 -3.11 -0.96
N PRO A 77 -4.40 -2.83 -2.05
CA PRO A 77 -4.04 -3.34 -3.38
C PRO A 77 -2.57 -3.14 -3.76
N GLY A 78 -1.85 -2.13 -3.24
CA GLY A 78 -0.40 -1.99 -3.43
C GLY A 78 0.46 -3.12 -2.84
N ASN A 79 -0.13 -4.00 -2.02
CA ASN A 79 0.51 -5.20 -1.47
C ASN A 79 0.06 -6.49 -2.20
N LEU A 80 -0.42 -6.39 -3.44
CA LEU A 80 -0.90 -7.54 -4.21
C LEU A 80 0.21 -8.52 -4.64
N GLY A 81 1.47 -8.22 -4.33
CA GLY A 81 2.61 -9.13 -4.49
C GLY A 81 2.70 -9.65 -5.92
N LYS A 82 2.50 -10.97 -6.12
CA LYS A 82 2.52 -11.61 -7.45
C LYS A 82 1.39 -11.18 -8.39
N GLN A 83 0.52 -10.23 -8.04
CA GLN A 83 -0.49 -9.67 -8.95
C GLN A 83 -0.26 -8.20 -9.29
N GLY A 84 0.59 -7.51 -8.54
CA GLY A 84 0.98 -6.12 -8.77
C GLY A 84 2.00 -5.90 -9.88
N GLY A 85 2.33 -4.66 -10.20
CA GLY A 85 3.47 -4.29 -11.02
C GLY A 85 4.80 -4.50 -10.29
N GLY A 86 5.85 -3.93 -10.86
CA GLY A 86 7.10 -3.72 -10.14
C GLY A 86 7.29 -2.24 -9.90
N ASP A 87 8.06 -1.86 -8.88
CA ASP A 87 8.15 -0.51 -8.30
C ASP A 87 8.46 0.65 -9.28
N SER A 88 8.88 0.35 -10.52
CA SER A 88 9.13 1.34 -11.58
C SER A 88 9.54 0.68 -12.90
N LEU A 89 9.72 1.49 -13.95
CA LEU A 89 10.41 1.10 -15.19
C LEU A 89 11.86 0.63 -14.99
N LYS A 90 12.52 1.00 -13.87
CA LYS A 90 13.87 0.50 -13.53
C LYS A 90 13.85 -0.89 -12.91
N LYS A 91 12.72 -1.29 -12.32
CA LYS A 91 12.49 -2.62 -11.73
C LYS A 91 11.15 -3.19 -12.18
N PRO A 92 10.94 -3.37 -13.49
CA PRO A 92 9.64 -3.78 -13.99
C PRO A 92 9.38 -5.25 -13.67
N ARG A 93 8.14 -5.57 -13.35
CA ARG A 93 7.70 -6.95 -13.20
C ARG A 93 7.73 -7.67 -14.55
N ALA A 94 8.42 -8.81 -14.60
CA ALA A 94 8.36 -9.70 -15.75
C ALA A 94 7.03 -10.47 -15.77
N ILE A 95 6.22 -10.27 -16.81
CA ILE A 95 4.96 -11.01 -17.03
C ILE A 95 5.09 -12.10 -18.09
N GLY A 96 6.29 -12.25 -18.67
CA GLY A 96 6.63 -13.34 -19.58
C GLY A 96 6.42 -13.01 -21.05
N THR A 97 6.10 -14.02 -21.86
CA THR A 97 5.82 -13.86 -23.29
C THR A 97 4.31 -13.80 -23.50
N LEU A 98 3.82 -12.75 -24.15
CA LEU A 98 2.45 -12.73 -24.68
C LEU A 98 2.51 -13.39 -26.06
N ASP A 99 1.87 -14.55 -26.22
CA ASP A 99 1.81 -15.27 -27.50
C ASP A 99 0.40 -15.23 -28.11
N ARG A 100 0.31 -15.53 -29.40
CA ARG A 100 -0.94 -15.47 -30.18
C ARG A 100 -1.79 -16.76 -30.05
N LEU A 101 -1.18 -17.89 -29.71
CA LEU A 101 -1.78 -19.23 -29.76
C LEU A 101 -2.47 -19.62 -28.44
N LYS A 102 -2.02 -19.08 -27.32
CA LYS A 102 -2.81 -18.87 -26.11
C LYS A 102 -3.10 -17.39 -26.13
N ALA A 103 -4.34 -16.93 -26.24
CA ALA A 103 -4.67 -15.53 -25.97
C ALA A 103 -4.16 -15.21 -24.55
N GLY A 104 -2.91 -14.74 -24.47
CA GLY A 104 -2.15 -14.62 -23.25
C GLY A 104 -2.59 -13.35 -22.59
N THR A 105 -3.83 -13.30 -22.13
CA THR A 105 -4.35 -12.14 -21.42
C THR A 105 -3.64 -12.10 -20.09
N PHE A 106 -2.73 -11.15 -19.94
CA PHE A 106 -2.27 -10.76 -18.62
C PHE A 106 -3.35 -9.90 -17.98
N VAL A 107 -3.82 -10.32 -16.80
CA VAL A 107 -4.67 -9.52 -15.95
C VAL A 107 -3.87 -9.20 -14.69
N GLY A 108 -3.47 -7.94 -14.57
CA GLY A 108 -2.85 -7.40 -13.38
C GLY A 108 -3.85 -6.57 -12.59
N LYS A 109 -3.63 -6.49 -11.28
CA LYS A 109 -4.33 -5.53 -10.43
C LYS A 109 -3.30 -4.94 -9.49
N ASP A 110 -3.26 -3.62 -9.43
CA ASP A 110 -2.41 -2.92 -8.49
C ASP A 110 -2.98 -1.57 -8.06
N TYR A 111 -2.21 -0.85 -7.25
CA TYR A 111 -2.46 0.49 -6.76
C TYR A 111 -1.23 1.35 -6.98
N ILE A 112 -1.42 2.48 -7.66
CA ILE A 112 -0.43 3.56 -7.73
C ILE A 112 -0.93 4.72 -6.85
N GLY A 113 -0.04 5.28 -6.02
CA GLY A 113 -0.33 6.38 -5.11
C GLY A 113 0.87 6.75 -4.22
N THR A 114 0.62 7.26 -3.02
CA THR A 114 1.68 7.83 -2.15
C THR A 114 2.66 6.81 -1.58
N LEU A 115 2.31 5.52 -1.58
CA LEU A 115 3.17 4.43 -1.08
C LEU A 115 3.77 3.58 -2.21
N ASP A 116 3.26 3.74 -3.44
CA ASP A 116 3.72 3.05 -4.64
C ASP A 116 3.57 4.01 -5.81
N GLU A 117 4.67 4.66 -6.18
CA GLU A 117 4.62 5.84 -7.07
C GLU A 117 4.37 5.46 -8.53
N ALA A 118 4.74 4.25 -8.96
CA ALA A 118 4.59 3.82 -10.34
C ALA A 118 4.79 2.32 -10.52
N ASP A 119 3.98 1.74 -11.41
CA ASP A 119 4.16 0.37 -11.85
C ASP A 119 4.92 0.25 -13.18
N GLY A 120 5.87 -0.68 -13.22
CA GLY A 120 6.52 -1.15 -14.43
C GLY A 120 6.20 -2.61 -14.74
N PHE A 121 5.88 -2.90 -16.00
CA PHE A 121 5.73 -4.27 -16.52
C PHE A 121 6.64 -4.48 -17.72
N LYS A 122 7.22 -5.68 -17.83
CA LYS A 122 7.98 -6.11 -19.02
C LYS A 122 7.47 -7.45 -19.55
N PHE A 123 7.34 -7.52 -20.86
CA PHE A 123 6.92 -8.71 -21.57
C PHE A 123 7.67 -8.86 -22.90
N ASN A 124 7.62 -10.07 -23.46
CA ASN A 124 8.17 -10.37 -24.77
C ASN A 124 7.06 -10.70 -25.76
N LEU A 125 7.27 -10.33 -27.02
CA LEU A 125 6.49 -10.81 -28.16
C LEU A 125 7.41 -11.67 -29.02
N LYS A 126 6.96 -12.87 -29.40
CA LYS A 126 7.73 -13.77 -30.28
C LYS A 126 7.53 -13.48 -31.76
N ASP A 127 6.37 -12.92 -32.10
CA ASP A 127 5.95 -12.61 -33.45
C ASP A 127 5.50 -11.14 -33.54
N ILE A 128 5.44 -10.61 -34.76
CA ILE A 128 4.80 -9.31 -35.03
C ILE A 128 3.33 -9.43 -34.60
N SER A 129 2.94 -8.63 -33.61
CA SER A 129 1.64 -8.73 -32.94
C SER A 129 1.02 -7.36 -32.73
N SER A 130 -0.31 -7.28 -32.82
CA SER A 130 -1.06 -6.14 -32.31
C SER A 130 -1.27 -6.32 -30.80
N VAL A 131 -1.02 -5.28 -30.02
CA VAL A 131 -1.24 -5.27 -28.56
C VAL A 131 -2.41 -4.34 -28.26
N GLU A 132 -3.45 -4.89 -27.64
CA GLU A 132 -4.55 -4.11 -27.08
C GLU A 132 -4.30 -3.92 -25.57
N MET A 133 -4.43 -2.69 -25.09
CA MET A 133 -4.29 -2.36 -23.67
C MET A 133 -5.60 -1.77 -23.17
N LEU A 134 -6.16 -2.39 -22.13
CA LEU A 134 -7.31 -1.89 -21.39
C LEU A 134 -6.86 -1.60 -19.96
N LEU A 135 -6.91 -0.33 -19.57
CA LEU A 135 -6.64 0.11 -18.20
C LEU A 135 -7.95 0.53 -17.54
N GLU A 136 -8.38 -0.22 -16.54
CA GLU A 136 -9.59 0.06 -15.77
C GLU A 136 -9.21 0.47 -14.36
N GLY A 137 -9.73 1.61 -13.90
CA GLY A 137 -9.43 2.14 -12.58
C GLY A 137 -10.27 3.37 -12.25
N GLN A 138 -10.26 3.78 -10.98
CA GLN A 138 -10.86 5.04 -10.53
C GLN A 138 -9.76 6.11 -10.47
N GLY A 139 -10.02 7.29 -11.03
CA GLY A 139 -9.08 8.41 -11.06
C GLY A 139 -8.38 8.64 -12.40
N SER A 140 -7.53 9.66 -12.47
CA SER A 140 -6.74 9.98 -13.65
C SER A 140 -5.47 9.15 -13.67
N THR A 141 -5.42 8.14 -14.55
CA THR A 141 -4.25 7.29 -14.77
C THR A 141 -3.71 7.46 -16.18
N GLN A 142 -2.40 7.24 -16.35
CA GLN A 142 -1.74 7.22 -17.64
C GLN A 142 -0.92 5.93 -17.76
N ALA A 143 -0.99 5.29 -18.92
CA ALA A 143 -0.10 4.19 -19.28
C ALA A 143 0.69 4.56 -20.53
N GLU A 144 1.92 4.06 -20.61
CA GLU A 144 2.79 4.20 -21.78
C GLU A 144 3.34 2.83 -22.16
N LEU A 145 3.35 2.55 -23.47
CA LEU A 145 4.03 1.38 -24.01
C LEU A 145 5.36 1.83 -24.62
N ILE A 146 6.46 1.30 -24.08
CA ILE A 146 7.82 1.64 -24.52
C ILE A 146 8.42 0.42 -25.22
N PHE A 147 8.94 0.62 -26.44
CA PHE A 147 9.70 -0.40 -27.15
C PHE A 147 11.19 -0.33 -26.78
N ASP A 148 11.73 -1.43 -26.25
CA ASP A 148 13.16 -1.58 -26.01
C ASP A 148 13.93 -1.80 -27.33
N ALA A 149 14.17 -0.71 -28.06
CA ALA A 149 14.90 -0.74 -29.33
C ALA A 149 16.39 -1.10 -29.17
N ASN A 150 16.98 -0.84 -28.00
CA ASN A 150 18.40 -1.08 -27.74
C ASN A 150 18.70 -2.49 -27.19
N ARG A 151 17.65 -3.27 -26.90
CA ARG A 151 17.71 -4.67 -26.43
C ARG A 151 18.46 -4.84 -25.11
N THR A 152 18.42 -3.83 -24.25
CA THR A 152 19.06 -3.87 -22.93
C THR A 152 18.19 -4.52 -21.86
N GLN A 153 16.93 -4.83 -22.18
CA GLN A 153 15.89 -5.24 -21.24
C GLN A 153 15.59 -4.20 -20.15
N GLN A 154 15.95 -2.94 -20.42
CA GLN A 154 15.72 -1.80 -19.54
C GLN A 154 14.97 -0.71 -20.31
N ALA A 155 13.95 -0.14 -19.67
CA ALA A 155 13.31 1.06 -20.17
C ALA A 155 14.05 2.28 -19.58
N ASN A 156 14.91 2.90 -20.40
CA ASN A 156 15.60 4.14 -20.04
C ASN A 156 14.88 5.31 -20.73
N ARG A 157 14.45 6.29 -19.93
CA ARG A 157 14.00 7.60 -20.40
C ARG A 157 15.17 8.58 -20.35
#